data_AF-A0A7C8N5H8-F1
#
_entry.id   AF-A0A7C8N5H8-F1
#
_cell.length_a   1.000
_cell.length_b   1.000
_cell.length_c   1.000
_cell.angle_alpha   90.00
_cell.angle_beta   90.00
_cell.angle_gamma   90.00
#
_symmetry.space_group_name_H-M   'P 1'
#
loop_
_entity.id
_entity.type
_entity.pdbx_description
1 polymer ?
#
loop_
_entity_poly.entity_id
_entity_poly.type
_entity_poly.pdbx_seq_one_letter_code
_entity_poly.pdbx_strand_id
1 'polypeptide(L)'
;MDIAKIKLSQLSQHGDLLDRYGAKIRILGHRSLVNQEVLDAIDRATELTKHNNKAILNVCFPYTSRDEITSAIQSIVALAAPPRPHRQNLETLAEEKPEISDAIPENISQSRSESPASNTTSASTVVSGSPHTSSVPLREHIDFAGVRHRDMLDLEDISEQTVTEHLFTADNPPLDLLIRTSGVERLSDFMLWQAHQDTDIEFVDCMWPEFDVWHFLPILLGWGLKRKRFLREVRLEEERKYNRNGNWMKGWEPEEYTHTKKAL
;
A
#
# COMPACT_ATOMS: atom_id res chain seq x y z
N MET A 1 -3.71 7.44 -25.45
CA MET A 1 -2.93 7.71 -24.22
C MET A 1 -1.72 8.63 -24.47
N ASP A 2 -1.66 9.28 -25.64
CA ASP A 2 -0.43 9.95 -26.09
C ASP A 2 -0.13 11.23 -25.31
N ILE A 3 -1.18 11.95 -24.87
CA ILE A 3 -1.03 13.13 -24.00
C ILE A 3 -0.24 12.79 -22.73
N ALA A 4 -0.55 11.68 -22.07
CA ALA A 4 0.13 11.29 -20.83
C ALA A 4 1.62 11.03 -21.10
N LYS A 5 1.93 10.23 -22.13
CA LYS A 5 3.31 9.94 -22.56
C LYS A 5 4.10 11.20 -22.88
N ILE A 6 3.51 12.08 -23.70
CA ILE A 6 4.15 13.33 -24.15
C ILE A 6 4.39 14.26 -22.96
N LYS A 7 3.38 14.45 -22.09
CA LYS A 7 3.50 15.36 -20.94
C LYS A 7 4.46 14.86 -19.89
N LEU A 8 4.44 13.56 -19.56
CA LEU A 8 5.43 12.98 -18.65
C LEU A 8 6.85 13.20 -19.17
N SER A 9 7.07 12.93 -20.46
CA SER A 9 8.38 13.13 -21.08
C SER A 9 8.82 14.59 -21.12
N GLN A 10 7.90 15.54 -21.30
CA GLN A 10 8.19 16.99 -21.29
C GLN A 10 8.46 17.53 -19.88
N LEU A 11 7.82 16.97 -18.85
CA LEU A 11 7.98 17.46 -17.48
C LEU A 11 9.29 17.00 -16.82
N SER A 12 9.76 15.81 -17.18
CA SER A 12 10.88 15.13 -16.52
C SER A 12 12.24 15.24 -17.22
N GLN A 13 12.31 15.93 -18.36
CA GLN A 13 13.58 16.13 -19.06
C GLN A 13 14.55 17.01 -18.25
N HIS A 14 15.86 16.86 -18.50
CA HIS A 14 16.87 17.62 -17.77
C HIS A 14 16.78 19.12 -18.10
N GLY A 15 16.81 19.98 -17.09
CA GLY A 15 16.55 21.42 -17.25
C GLY A 15 15.07 21.80 -17.43
N ASP A 16 14.15 20.85 -17.42
CA ASP A 16 12.71 21.12 -17.48
C ASP A 16 12.10 21.42 -16.10
N LEU A 17 10.77 21.47 -16.03
CA LEU A 17 10.03 21.98 -14.88
C LEU A 17 10.43 21.27 -13.57
N LEU A 18 10.42 19.93 -13.57
CA LEU A 18 10.65 19.16 -12.35
C LEU A 18 12.10 19.31 -11.85
N ASP A 19 13.06 19.34 -12.75
CA ASP A 19 14.47 19.55 -12.42
C ASP A 19 14.72 20.99 -11.91
N ARG A 20 14.20 22.00 -12.62
CA ARG A 20 14.32 23.42 -12.23
C ARG A 20 13.78 23.72 -10.84
N TYR A 21 12.64 23.12 -10.49
CA TYR A 21 12.01 23.33 -9.18
C TYR A 21 12.41 22.27 -8.13
N GLY A 22 13.25 21.29 -8.49
CA GLY A 22 13.68 20.21 -7.60
C GLY A 22 12.51 19.34 -7.11
N ALA A 23 11.52 19.10 -7.97
CA ALA A 23 10.35 18.29 -7.69
C ALA A 23 10.52 16.84 -8.18
N LYS A 24 10.23 15.87 -7.32
CA LYS A 24 10.14 14.44 -7.64
C LYS A 24 8.71 14.12 -8.11
N ILE A 25 8.55 13.41 -9.23
CA ILE A 25 7.22 12.96 -9.68
C ILE A 25 6.96 11.50 -9.29
N ARG A 26 5.72 11.24 -8.88
CA ARG A 26 5.20 9.91 -8.59
C ARG A 26 3.85 9.73 -9.24
N ILE A 27 3.59 8.52 -9.73
CA ILE A 27 2.30 8.16 -10.28
C ILE A 27 1.60 7.24 -9.28
N LEU A 28 0.41 7.64 -8.84
CA LEU A 28 -0.40 6.89 -7.89
C LEU A 28 -1.56 6.25 -8.65
N GLY A 29 -1.70 4.93 -8.56
CA GLY A 29 -2.76 4.22 -9.27
C GLY A 29 -2.34 2.87 -9.81
N HIS A 30 -3.29 2.23 -10.50
CA HIS A 30 -3.16 0.84 -10.91
C HIS A 30 -2.38 0.71 -12.22
N ARG A 31 -1.12 0.28 -12.13
CA ARG A 31 -0.20 0.17 -13.28
C ARG A 31 -0.65 -0.85 -14.33
N SER A 32 -1.35 -1.92 -13.93
CA SER A 32 -1.84 -2.95 -14.87
C SER A 32 -2.89 -2.44 -15.86
N LEU A 33 -3.51 -1.29 -15.58
CA LEU A 33 -4.50 -0.64 -16.44
C LEU A 33 -3.88 0.33 -17.44
N VAL A 34 -2.54 0.46 -17.45
CA VAL A 34 -1.80 1.40 -18.28
C VAL A 34 -1.09 0.63 -19.39
N ASN A 35 -1.08 1.19 -20.60
CA ASN A 35 -0.36 0.60 -21.72
C ASN A 35 1.17 0.71 -21.52
N GLN A 36 1.92 -0.25 -22.07
CA GLN A 36 3.36 -0.36 -21.87
C GLN A 36 4.11 0.92 -22.21
N GLU A 37 3.77 1.60 -23.31
CA GLU A 37 4.47 2.83 -23.70
C GLU A 37 4.36 3.97 -22.69
N VAL A 38 3.24 4.05 -21.96
CA VAL A 38 3.06 5.05 -20.90
C VAL A 38 3.76 4.57 -19.63
N LEU A 39 3.71 3.29 -19.29
CA LEU A 39 4.49 2.73 -18.18
C LEU A 39 5.99 3.04 -18.33
N ASP A 40 6.55 2.84 -19.53
CA ASP A 40 7.94 3.19 -19.80
C ASP A 40 8.22 4.69 -19.63
N ALA A 41 7.25 5.55 -19.98
CA ALA A 41 7.37 7.00 -19.79
C ALA A 41 7.28 7.40 -18.31
N ILE A 42 6.41 6.73 -17.55
CA ILE A 42 6.28 6.89 -16.10
C ILE A 42 7.61 6.51 -15.42
N ASP A 43 8.15 5.34 -15.74
CA ASP A 43 9.36 4.83 -15.09
C ASP A 43 10.57 5.71 -15.40
N ARG A 44 10.71 6.16 -16.66
CA ARG A 44 11.71 7.15 -17.02
C ARG A 44 11.56 8.46 -16.25
N ALA A 45 10.33 8.99 -16.14
CA ALA A 45 10.09 10.25 -15.44
C ALA A 45 10.37 10.17 -13.94
N THR A 46 9.97 9.08 -13.30
CA THR A 46 10.26 8.82 -11.88
C THR A 46 11.74 8.62 -11.64
N GLU A 47 12.44 7.88 -12.50
CA GLU A 47 13.89 7.66 -12.38
C GLU A 47 14.69 8.96 -12.55
N LEU A 48 14.35 9.79 -13.55
CA LEU A 48 15.03 11.06 -13.81
C LEU A 48 14.88 12.05 -12.65
N THR A 49 13.77 11.98 -11.91
CA THR A 49 13.47 12.94 -10.82
C THR A 49 13.65 12.35 -9.42
N LYS A 50 14.17 11.12 -9.28
CA LYS A 50 14.27 10.43 -7.99
C LYS A 50 15.15 11.13 -6.95
N HIS A 51 16.12 11.90 -7.42
CA HIS A 51 17.09 12.61 -6.60
C HIS A 51 16.57 13.96 -6.09
N ASN A 52 15.43 14.41 -6.61
CA ASN A 52 14.78 15.66 -6.22
C ASN A 52 14.10 15.51 -4.86
N ASN A 53 14.28 16.50 -3.98
CA ASN A 53 13.79 16.45 -2.60
C ASN A 53 13.11 17.74 -2.12
N LYS A 54 12.93 18.75 -2.99
CA LYS A 54 12.28 20.01 -2.60
C LYS A 54 10.75 19.92 -2.61
N ALA A 55 10.19 19.12 -3.52
CA ALA A 55 8.76 18.93 -3.64
C ALA A 55 8.44 17.53 -4.19
N ILE A 56 7.22 17.05 -3.92
CA ILE A 56 6.68 15.81 -4.49
C ILE A 56 5.43 16.15 -5.28
N LEU A 57 5.41 15.78 -6.56
CA LEU A 57 4.23 15.86 -7.42
C LEU A 57 3.64 14.46 -7.58
N ASN A 58 2.49 14.24 -6.96
CA ASN A 58 1.73 13.01 -7.12
C ASN A 58 0.69 13.18 -8.25
N VAL A 59 0.80 12.37 -9.30
CA VAL A 59 -0.17 12.31 -10.38
C VAL A 59 -1.00 11.04 -10.23
N CYS A 60 -2.29 11.20 -9.97
CA CYS A 60 -3.20 10.08 -9.73
C CYS A 60 -3.74 9.53 -11.07
N PHE A 61 -3.22 8.39 -11.51
CA PHE A 61 -3.50 7.82 -12.83
C PHE A 61 -3.10 6.34 -12.94
N PRO A 62 -4.02 5.43 -13.34
CA PRO A 62 -5.47 5.44 -13.16
C PRO A 62 -5.79 5.22 -11.68
N TYR A 63 -6.60 6.11 -11.09
CA TYR A 63 -6.79 6.16 -9.65
C TYR A 63 -8.26 6.28 -9.27
N THR A 64 -8.65 5.54 -8.21
CA THR A 64 -9.84 5.80 -7.39
C THR A 64 -9.49 5.50 -5.95
N SER A 65 -10.10 6.21 -4.99
CA SER A 65 -9.78 6.01 -3.58
C SER A 65 -10.22 4.64 -3.07
N ARG A 66 -11.36 4.13 -3.53
CA ARG A 66 -11.80 2.78 -3.19
C ARG A 66 -10.85 1.69 -3.72
N ASP A 67 -10.30 1.86 -4.93
CA ASP A 67 -9.29 0.91 -5.47
C ASP A 67 -7.99 0.96 -4.65
N GLU A 68 -7.55 2.16 -4.26
CA GLU A 68 -6.38 2.34 -3.39
C GLU A 68 -6.58 1.63 -2.04
N ILE A 69 -7.71 1.86 -1.36
CA ILE A 69 -8.03 1.21 -0.08
C ILE A 69 -8.11 -0.31 -0.25
N THR A 70 -8.74 -0.78 -1.33
CA THR A 70 -8.85 -2.22 -1.60
C THR A 70 -7.47 -2.84 -1.83
N SER A 71 -6.60 -2.16 -2.58
CA SER A 71 -5.23 -2.60 -2.84
C SER A 71 -4.39 -2.63 -1.55
N ALA A 72 -4.55 -1.64 -0.68
CA ALA A 72 -3.89 -1.61 0.63
C ALA A 72 -4.33 -2.79 1.50
N ILE A 73 -5.63 -3.07 1.59
CA ILE A 73 -6.16 -4.21 2.35
C ILE A 73 -5.66 -5.54 1.76
N GLN A 74 -5.63 -5.70 0.44
CA GLN A 74 -5.09 -6.89 -0.21
C GLN A 74 -3.61 -7.10 0.12
N SER A 75 -2.83 -6.02 0.14
CA SER A 75 -1.41 -6.06 0.54
C SER A 75 -1.26 -6.51 2.00
N ILE A 76 -2.06 -5.95 2.91
CA ILE A 76 -2.04 -6.31 4.34
C ILE A 76 -2.40 -7.79 4.53
N VAL A 77 -3.46 -8.27 3.88
CA VAL A 77 -3.89 -9.68 3.97
C VAL A 77 -2.83 -10.63 3.40
N ALA A 78 -2.10 -10.22 2.36
CA ALA A 78 -1.01 -11.02 1.80
C ALA A 78 0.19 -11.14 2.75
N LEU A 79 0.38 -10.16 3.64
CA LEU A 79 1.42 -10.16 4.69
C LEU A 79 0.95 -10.79 6.01
N ALA A 80 -0.36 -10.93 6.19
CA ALA A 80 -0.95 -11.49 7.41
C ALA A 80 -0.75 -13.01 7.49
N ALA A 81 -0.56 -13.51 8.71
CA ALA A 81 -0.49 -14.93 8.97
C ALA A 81 -1.83 -15.64 8.66
N PRO A 82 -1.82 -16.90 8.19
CA PRO A 82 -3.04 -17.69 8.17
C PRO A 82 -3.58 -17.81 9.60
N PRO A 83 -4.90 -17.75 9.80
CA PRO A 83 -5.50 -17.76 11.14
C PRO A 83 -5.05 -19.02 11.88
N ARG A 84 -4.54 -18.84 13.11
CA ARG A 84 -4.15 -19.97 13.96
C ARG A 84 -5.40 -20.82 14.21
N PRO A 85 -5.32 -22.16 14.06
CA PRO A 85 -6.47 -23.00 14.35
C PRO A 85 -6.88 -22.80 15.81
N HIS A 86 -8.14 -22.45 16.01
CA HIS A 86 -8.74 -22.27 17.33
C HIS A 86 -8.58 -23.60 18.09
N ARG A 87 -7.71 -23.62 19.11
CA ARG A 87 -7.51 -24.79 19.95
C ARG A 87 -8.79 -24.97 20.78
N GLN A 88 -9.77 -25.71 20.27
CA GLN A 88 -10.85 -26.22 21.10
C GLN A 88 -10.22 -27.14 22.14
N ASN A 89 -10.56 -26.91 23.41
CA ASN A 89 -10.03 -27.65 24.56
C ASN A 89 -10.06 -29.17 24.31
N LEU A 90 -8.89 -29.78 24.08
CA LEU A 90 -8.69 -31.21 24.30
C LEU A 90 -8.33 -31.42 25.78
N GLU A 91 -9.28 -31.10 26.66
CA GLU A 91 -9.32 -31.66 28.01
C GLU A 91 -10.40 -32.75 27.97
N THR A 92 -10.04 -33.91 27.43
CA THR A 92 -10.64 -35.22 27.69
C THR A 92 -9.92 -36.21 26.79
N LEU A 93 -9.58 -37.40 27.32
CA LEU A 93 -8.90 -38.53 26.66
C LEU A 93 -7.35 -38.54 26.76
N ALA A 94 -6.82 -38.54 27.98
CA ALA A 94 -5.51 -39.11 28.24
C ALA A 94 -5.40 -39.64 29.68
N GLU A 95 -6.16 -40.69 30.00
CA GLU A 95 -5.85 -41.55 31.15
C GLU A 95 -6.38 -42.96 30.89
N GLU A 96 -5.67 -43.72 30.06
CA GLU A 96 -5.66 -45.18 30.15
C GLU A 96 -4.27 -45.68 29.75
N LYS A 97 -3.52 -46.14 30.76
CA LYS A 97 -2.19 -46.73 30.65
C LYS A 97 -2.37 -48.23 30.35
N PRO A 98 -1.81 -48.81 29.28
CA PRO A 98 -1.75 -50.25 29.18
C PRO A 98 -0.50 -50.78 29.89
N GLU A 99 -0.73 -51.71 30.82
CA GLU A 99 0.28 -52.54 31.45
C GLU A 99 0.88 -53.52 30.44
N ILE A 100 2.20 -53.71 30.58
CA ILE A 100 3.03 -54.63 29.82
C ILE A 100 2.69 -56.06 30.29
N SER A 101 2.42 -56.98 29.35
CA SER A 101 2.54 -58.41 29.62
C SER A 101 3.27 -59.11 28.48
N ASP A 102 4.31 -59.83 28.88
CA ASP A 102 5.22 -60.62 28.08
C ASP A 102 4.53 -61.85 27.47
N ALA A 103 4.77 -62.10 26.18
CA ALA A 103 4.82 -63.45 25.62
C ALA A 103 5.45 -63.44 24.21
N ILE A 104 6.65 -64.03 24.11
CA ILE A 104 7.23 -64.55 22.85
C ILE A 104 6.81 -66.03 22.74
N PRO A 105 6.55 -66.57 21.53
CA PRO A 105 7.53 -67.52 20.99
C PRO A 105 7.84 -67.37 19.49
N GLU A 106 9.08 -67.75 19.20
CA GLU A 106 9.74 -67.98 17.92
C GLU A 106 8.98 -68.95 16.99
N ASN A 107 9.09 -68.79 15.65
CA ASN A 107 9.93 -69.67 14.82
C ASN A 107 9.90 -69.39 13.30
N ILE A 108 11.09 -69.56 12.69
CA ILE A 108 11.40 -70.20 11.39
C ILE A 108 11.21 -69.41 10.06
N SER A 109 12.35 -68.92 9.58
CA SER A 109 13.04 -69.33 8.34
C SER A 109 12.70 -68.72 6.96
N GLN A 110 13.73 -68.04 6.45
CA GLN A 110 14.49 -68.35 5.22
C GLN A 110 14.08 -67.79 3.84
N SER A 111 15.14 -67.32 3.18
CA SER A 111 15.48 -67.26 1.75
C SER A 111 15.10 -65.99 0.98
N ARG A 112 16.09 -65.18 0.54
CA ARG A 112 16.89 -65.25 -0.73
C ARG A 112 15.97 -65.01 -1.95
N SER A 113 16.30 -64.25 -2.99
CA SER A 113 17.42 -63.40 -3.44
C SER A 113 17.03 -62.82 -4.81
N GLU A 114 17.75 -61.78 -5.23
CA GLU A 114 18.12 -61.49 -6.63
C GLU A 114 17.12 -60.78 -7.58
N SER A 115 17.49 -59.55 -7.91
CA SER A 115 17.32 -58.86 -9.22
C SER A 115 17.98 -59.67 -10.36
N PRO A 116 17.76 -59.42 -11.68
CA PRO A 116 18.26 -58.19 -12.32
C PRO A 116 17.58 -57.71 -13.64
N ALA A 117 17.88 -56.44 -13.97
CA ALA A 117 18.14 -55.80 -15.28
C ALA A 117 17.52 -56.31 -16.60
N SER A 118 17.02 -55.40 -17.44
CA SER A 118 17.75 -54.82 -18.61
C SER A 118 16.83 -54.24 -19.72
N ASN A 119 17.20 -53.03 -20.17
CA ASN A 119 17.21 -52.44 -21.51
C ASN A 119 16.16 -52.85 -22.58
N THR A 120 15.56 -51.87 -23.27
CA THR A 120 15.87 -51.54 -24.69
C THR A 120 14.98 -50.44 -25.31
N THR A 121 15.60 -49.78 -26.28
CA THR A 121 15.28 -48.63 -27.13
C THR A 121 14.20 -48.90 -28.19
N SER A 122 13.43 -47.87 -28.63
CA SER A 122 13.27 -47.43 -30.05
C SER A 122 12.00 -46.60 -30.35
N ALA A 123 12.25 -45.35 -30.73
CA ALA A 123 11.70 -44.48 -31.81
C ALA A 123 10.29 -44.63 -32.46
N SER A 124 9.73 -43.42 -32.72
CA SER A 124 8.93 -42.96 -33.88
C SER A 124 7.39 -43.04 -33.83
N THR A 125 6.71 -41.88 -33.90
CA THR A 125 5.98 -41.40 -35.12
C THR A 125 5.09 -40.18 -34.81
N VAL A 126 5.15 -39.23 -35.74
CA VAL A 126 4.45 -37.93 -35.85
C VAL A 126 2.97 -38.10 -36.17
N VAL A 127 2.06 -37.38 -35.48
CA VAL A 127 0.79 -36.90 -36.06
C VAL A 127 0.44 -35.50 -35.51
N SER A 128 0.10 -34.65 -36.47
CA SER A 128 -0.34 -33.25 -36.43
C SER A 128 -1.65 -33.02 -35.66
N GLY A 129 -1.77 -31.85 -35.01
CA GLY A 129 -3.05 -31.30 -34.57
C GLY A 129 -2.92 -30.11 -33.61
N SER A 130 -2.86 -28.89 -34.14
CA SER A 130 -3.33 -27.69 -33.42
C SER A 130 -4.85 -27.57 -33.61
N PRO A 131 -5.62 -27.13 -32.60
CA PRO A 131 -5.90 -25.69 -32.49
C PRO A 131 -5.95 -25.14 -31.04
N HIS A 132 -5.42 -23.93 -30.91
CA HIS A 132 -5.84 -22.84 -30.00
C HIS A 132 -6.32 -23.15 -28.58
N THR A 133 -5.48 -22.87 -27.58
CA THR A 133 -5.92 -22.25 -26.32
C THR A 133 -4.88 -21.23 -25.84
N SER A 134 -5.36 -20.04 -25.53
CA SER A 134 -4.69 -18.90 -24.93
C SER A 134 -3.71 -19.25 -23.80
N SER A 135 -2.42 -19.01 -24.02
CA SER A 135 -1.42 -18.93 -22.95
C SER A 135 -1.19 -17.46 -22.60
N VAL A 136 -1.84 -17.03 -21.53
CA VAL A 136 -1.52 -15.82 -20.75
C VAL A 136 -0.04 -15.88 -20.37
N PRO A 137 0.78 -14.83 -20.57
CA PRO A 137 2.13 -14.82 -20.04
C PRO A 137 2.09 -14.66 -18.52
N LEU A 138 2.76 -15.58 -17.84
CA LEU A 138 2.94 -15.64 -16.39
C LEU A 138 3.50 -14.33 -15.82
N ARG A 139 2.70 -13.73 -14.92
CA ARG A 139 3.06 -13.17 -13.61
C ARG A 139 4.56 -13.22 -13.27
N GLU A 140 5.16 -12.05 -13.04
CA GLU A 140 6.38 -11.97 -12.24
C GLU A 140 6.09 -12.61 -10.87
N HIS A 141 6.74 -13.75 -10.64
CA HIS A 141 6.75 -14.46 -9.37
C HIS A 141 7.32 -13.52 -8.31
N ILE A 142 6.48 -13.15 -7.33
CA ILE A 142 7.00 -12.77 -6.02
C ILE A 142 7.55 -14.06 -5.43
N ASP A 143 8.88 -14.19 -5.40
CA ASP A 143 9.58 -15.32 -4.80
C ASP A 143 9.23 -15.40 -3.31
N PHE A 144 8.32 -16.32 -2.97
CA PHE A 144 7.83 -16.55 -1.62
C PHE A 144 8.85 -17.30 -0.72
N ALA A 145 10.06 -17.55 -1.22
CA ALA A 145 11.09 -18.33 -0.52
C ALA A 145 11.96 -17.50 0.46
N GLY A 146 11.71 -16.19 0.57
CA GLY A 146 12.54 -15.27 1.36
C GLY A 146 11.84 -14.55 2.52
N VAL A 147 10.54 -14.76 2.74
CA VAL A 147 9.82 -14.07 3.83
C VAL A 147 10.28 -14.64 5.16
N ARG A 148 11.12 -13.89 5.86
CA ARG A 148 11.55 -14.24 7.22
C ARG A 148 10.32 -14.23 8.10
N HIS A 149 10.21 -15.22 8.99
CA HIS A 149 9.10 -15.39 9.94
C HIS A 149 8.87 -14.20 10.92
N ARG A 150 9.65 -13.11 10.77
CA ARG A 150 9.59 -11.87 11.52
C ARG A 150 8.71 -10.78 10.89
N ASP A 151 8.27 -10.97 9.63
CA ASP A 151 7.52 -9.95 8.88
C ASP A 151 6.02 -10.31 8.72
N MET A 152 5.54 -11.33 9.42
CA MET A 152 4.11 -11.70 9.41
C MET A 152 3.33 -10.77 10.35
N LEU A 153 2.36 -10.03 9.80
CA LEU A 153 1.43 -9.22 10.59
C LEU A 153 0.43 -10.15 11.30
N ASP A 154 0.19 -9.89 12.59
CA ASP A 154 -0.92 -10.52 13.31
C ASP A 154 -2.23 -9.80 12.93
N LEU A 155 -3.31 -10.56 12.81
CA LEU A 155 -4.62 -10.01 12.39
C LEU A 155 -5.20 -9.08 13.46
N GLU A 156 -4.82 -9.29 14.72
CA GLU A 156 -5.28 -8.47 15.86
C GLU A 156 -4.56 -7.11 15.92
N ASP A 157 -3.40 -6.97 15.27
CA ASP A 157 -2.59 -5.73 15.27
C ASP A 157 -2.94 -4.79 14.11
N ILE A 158 -3.91 -5.13 13.26
CA ILE A 158 -4.31 -4.31 12.13
C ILE A 158 -5.04 -3.06 12.63
N SER A 159 -4.42 -1.90 12.41
CA SER A 159 -4.93 -0.59 12.81
C SER A 159 -5.16 0.33 11.59
N GLU A 160 -5.75 1.51 11.83
CA GLU A 160 -5.86 2.59 10.82
C GLU A 160 -4.48 3.00 10.29
N GLN A 161 -3.46 2.99 11.15
CA GLN A 161 -2.09 3.27 10.76
C GLN A 161 -1.56 2.21 9.80
N THR A 162 -1.82 0.93 10.08
CA THR A 162 -1.45 -0.17 9.17
C THR A 162 -2.05 0.04 7.79
N VAL A 163 -3.32 0.43 7.70
CA VAL A 163 -3.95 0.75 6.39
C VAL A 163 -3.24 1.93 5.72
N THR A 164 -2.99 3.00 6.46
CA THR A 164 -2.33 4.22 5.96
C THR A 164 -0.94 3.95 5.38
N GLU A 165 -0.15 3.10 6.04
CA GLU A 165 1.19 2.69 5.61
C GLU A 165 1.18 1.84 4.32
N HIS A 166 0.03 1.27 3.95
CA HIS A 166 -0.13 0.45 2.75
C HIS A 166 -0.85 1.17 1.59
N LEU A 167 -1.27 2.43 1.77
CA LEU A 167 -1.83 3.26 0.69
C LEU A 167 -0.74 3.72 -0.29
N PHE A 168 -1.12 4.17 -1.48
CA PHE A 168 -0.16 4.73 -2.44
C PHE A 168 0.51 6.01 -1.93
N THR A 169 -0.12 6.68 -0.95
CA THR A 169 0.34 7.92 -0.32
C THR A 169 1.06 7.73 1.01
N ALA A 170 1.46 6.52 1.41
CA ALA A 170 1.99 6.22 2.74
C ALA A 170 3.16 7.12 3.21
N ASP A 171 4.02 7.53 2.27
CA ASP A 171 5.20 8.38 2.50
C ASP A 171 4.93 9.88 2.26
N ASN A 172 3.66 10.27 2.11
CA ASN A 172 3.25 11.66 1.95
C ASN A 172 2.86 12.26 3.32
N PRO A 173 3.00 13.59 3.49
CA PRO A 173 2.37 14.26 4.63
C PRO A 173 0.82 14.18 4.52
N PRO A 174 0.11 14.42 5.63
CA PRO A 174 -1.35 14.51 5.64
C PRO A 174 -1.89 15.53 4.62
N LEU A 175 -3.10 15.29 4.11
CA LEU A 175 -3.76 16.18 3.17
C LEU A 175 -4.42 17.35 3.91
N ASP A 176 -3.85 18.55 3.80
CA ASP A 176 -4.42 19.73 4.48
C ASP A 176 -5.53 20.44 3.69
N LEU A 177 -5.45 20.41 2.36
CA LEU A 177 -6.30 21.22 1.48
C LEU A 177 -6.63 20.45 0.19
N LEU A 178 -7.92 20.32 -0.10
CA LEU A 178 -8.44 19.70 -1.31
C LEU A 178 -9.24 20.72 -2.11
N ILE A 179 -8.76 21.05 -3.31
CA ILE A 179 -9.41 22.00 -4.21
C ILE A 179 -10.08 21.24 -5.35
N ARG A 180 -11.36 21.53 -5.59
CA ARG A 180 -12.10 21.01 -6.73
C ARG A 180 -12.70 22.15 -7.56
N THR A 181 -12.36 22.18 -8.84
CA THR A 181 -12.94 23.12 -9.81
C THR A 181 -14.26 22.60 -10.39
N SER A 182 -14.86 23.32 -11.34
CA SER A 182 -16.12 23.08 -12.07
C SER A 182 -17.42 23.38 -11.32
N GLY A 183 -17.37 23.94 -10.11
CA GLY A 183 -18.58 24.27 -9.32
C GLY A 183 -19.35 23.05 -8.81
N VAL A 184 -18.81 21.84 -8.97
CA VAL A 184 -19.48 20.60 -8.55
C VAL A 184 -19.05 20.21 -7.12
N GLU A 185 -20.03 20.08 -6.22
CA GLU A 185 -19.83 19.68 -4.83
C GLU A 185 -19.86 18.16 -4.63
N ARG A 186 -18.77 17.48 -4.98
CA ARG A 186 -18.55 16.06 -4.64
C ARG A 186 -17.06 15.74 -4.63
N LEU A 187 -16.66 14.61 -4.04
CA LEU A 187 -15.25 14.18 -4.09
C LEU A 187 -14.91 13.34 -5.32
N SER A 188 -15.92 12.69 -5.94
CA SER A 188 -15.71 11.80 -7.10
C SER A 188 -14.65 10.71 -6.87
N ASP A 189 -14.67 10.07 -5.69
CA ASP A 189 -13.77 8.94 -5.37
C ASP A 189 -12.29 9.32 -5.41
N PHE A 190 -11.97 10.54 -4.94
CA PHE A 190 -10.63 11.08 -4.91
C PHE A 190 -10.18 11.33 -3.46
N MET A 191 -9.07 10.68 -3.05
CA MET A 191 -8.41 10.87 -1.76
C MET A 191 -9.35 10.74 -0.54
N LEU A 192 -10.30 9.80 -0.56
CA LEU A 192 -11.33 9.68 0.50
C LEU A 192 -10.72 9.33 1.87
N TRP A 193 -9.73 8.43 1.89
CA TRP A 193 -9.03 8.09 3.13
C TRP A 193 -8.22 9.27 3.66
N GLN A 194 -7.51 9.95 2.77
CA GLN A 194 -6.63 11.05 3.12
C GLN A 194 -7.41 12.33 3.50
N ALA A 195 -8.64 12.48 3.01
CA ALA A 195 -9.48 13.65 3.21
C ALA A 195 -10.43 13.58 4.42
N HIS A 196 -10.29 12.58 5.31
CA HIS A 196 -11.33 12.25 6.30
C HIS A 196 -11.39 13.16 7.53
N GLN A 197 -10.25 13.61 8.05
CA GLN A 197 -10.17 14.34 9.33
C GLN A 197 -9.79 15.81 9.17
N ASP A 198 -8.53 16.07 8.84
CA ASP A 198 -7.91 17.40 8.93
C ASP A 198 -7.78 18.11 7.57
N THR A 199 -8.71 17.86 6.65
CA THR A 199 -8.67 18.42 5.29
C THR A 199 -9.72 19.50 5.08
N ASP A 200 -9.30 20.68 4.67
CA ASP A 200 -10.20 21.73 4.18
C ASP A 200 -10.57 21.45 2.72
N ILE A 201 -11.86 21.43 2.40
CA ILE A 201 -12.35 21.13 1.05
C ILE A 201 -12.94 22.40 0.45
N GLU A 202 -12.38 22.85 -0.66
CA GLU A 202 -12.75 24.10 -1.33
C GLU A 202 -13.26 23.81 -2.75
N PHE A 203 -14.53 24.13 -3.00
CA PHE A 203 -15.16 24.03 -4.31
C PHE A 203 -15.11 25.38 -5.02
N VAL A 204 -14.54 25.40 -6.22
CA VAL A 204 -14.34 26.61 -7.02
C VAL A 204 -15.19 26.55 -8.28
N ASP A 205 -16.03 27.56 -8.47
CA ASP A 205 -16.86 27.71 -9.66
C ASP A 205 -16.05 28.33 -10.83
N CYS A 206 -15.08 27.57 -11.33
CA CYS A 206 -14.32 27.88 -12.55
C CYS A 206 -13.95 26.58 -13.27
N MET A 207 -13.73 26.60 -14.58
CA MET A 207 -13.26 25.41 -15.29
C MET A 207 -11.76 25.16 -15.03
N TRP A 208 -11.32 23.90 -15.04
CA TRP A 208 -9.89 23.58 -14.82
C TRP A 208 -8.91 24.34 -15.74
N PRO A 209 -9.18 24.49 -17.06
CA PRO A 209 -8.31 25.28 -17.94
C PRO A 209 -8.25 26.78 -17.60
N GLU A 210 -9.21 27.29 -16.84
CA GLU A 210 -9.31 28.70 -16.43
C GLU A 210 -8.72 28.94 -15.03
N PHE A 211 -8.47 27.86 -14.27
CA PHE A 211 -7.94 27.96 -12.92
C PHE A 211 -6.50 28.45 -12.94
N ASP A 212 -6.28 29.60 -12.33
CA ASP A 212 -4.99 30.28 -12.30
C ASP A 212 -4.57 30.66 -10.87
N VAL A 213 -3.44 31.37 -10.77
CA VAL A 213 -2.88 31.81 -9.50
C VAL A 213 -3.82 32.77 -8.76
N TRP A 214 -4.66 33.53 -9.47
CA TRP A 214 -5.61 34.47 -8.85
C TRP A 214 -6.80 33.76 -8.20
N HIS A 215 -7.15 32.57 -8.68
CA HIS A 215 -8.09 31.69 -8.00
C HIS A 215 -7.42 30.98 -6.81
N PHE A 216 -6.17 30.52 -6.99
CA PHE A 216 -5.45 29.75 -5.98
C PHE A 216 -5.04 30.57 -4.74
N LEU A 217 -4.55 31.80 -4.92
CA LEU A 217 -4.03 32.62 -3.82
C LEU A 217 -5.08 32.94 -2.73
N PRO A 218 -6.30 33.39 -3.06
CA PRO A 218 -7.34 33.62 -2.05
C PRO A 218 -7.69 32.36 -1.26
N ILE A 219 -7.74 31.20 -1.91
CA ILE A 219 -8.01 29.91 -1.28
C ILE A 219 -6.90 29.58 -0.27
N LEU A 220 -5.64 29.69 -0.70
CA LEU A 220 -4.49 29.42 0.15
C LEU A 220 -4.42 30.37 1.36
N LEU A 221 -4.71 31.65 1.15
CA LEU A 221 -4.78 32.63 2.23
C LEU A 221 -5.93 32.35 3.19
N GLY A 222 -7.11 32.01 2.67
CA GLY A 222 -8.27 31.62 3.46
C GLY A 222 -7.98 30.41 4.34
N TRP A 223 -7.45 29.34 3.75
CA TRP A 223 -6.99 28.15 4.45
C TRP A 223 -5.95 28.48 5.53
N GLY A 224 -4.92 29.24 5.20
CA GLY A 224 -3.87 29.61 6.15
C GLY A 224 -4.40 30.41 7.36
N LEU A 225 -5.38 31.29 7.14
CA LEU A 225 -6.04 32.03 8.20
C LEU A 225 -6.93 31.14 9.08
N LYS A 226 -7.71 30.23 8.47
CA LYS A 226 -8.51 29.23 9.21
C LYS A 226 -7.61 28.35 10.08
N ARG A 227 -6.54 27.80 9.50
CA ARG A 227 -5.57 26.95 10.19
C ARG A 227 -4.92 27.66 11.38
N LYS A 228 -4.52 28.93 11.21
CA LYS A 228 -3.96 29.74 12.30
C LYS A 228 -4.96 29.96 13.45
N ARG A 229 -6.24 30.17 13.15
CA ARG A 229 -7.29 30.32 14.17
C ARG A 229 -7.53 29.02 14.92
N PHE A 230 -7.67 27.92 14.20
CA PHE A 230 -7.81 26.57 14.77
C PHE A 230 -6.67 26.25 15.74
N LEU A 231 -5.41 26.42 15.31
CA LEU A 231 -4.24 26.18 16.17
C LEU A 231 -4.21 27.07 17.42
N ARG A 232 -4.72 28.30 17.32
CA ARG A 232 -4.83 29.21 18.47
C ARG A 232 -5.90 28.73 19.45
N GLU A 233 -7.03 28.25 18.96
CA GLU A 233 -8.12 27.72 19.80
C GLU A 233 -7.68 26.48 20.55
N VAL A 234 -7.05 25.52 19.87
CA VAL A 234 -6.46 24.31 20.50
C VAL A 234 -5.49 24.69 21.62
N ARG A 235 -4.55 25.61 21.35
CA ARG A 235 -3.62 26.10 22.38
C ARG A 235 -4.32 26.72 23.59
N LEU A 236 -5.34 27.55 23.36
CA LEU A 236 -6.09 28.18 24.45
C LEU A 236 -6.90 27.15 25.26
N GLU A 237 -7.39 26.09 24.64
CA GLU A 237 -8.05 24.99 25.34
C GLU A 237 -7.07 24.19 26.20
N GLU A 238 -5.87 23.91 25.71
CA GLU A 238 -4.80 23.29 26.49
C GLU A 238 -4.42 24.14 27.71
N GLU A 239 -4.24 25.45 27.52
CA GLU A 239 -3.96 26.40 28.61
C GLU A 239 -5.11 26.47 29.64
N ARG A 240 -6.36 26.42 29.18
CA ARG A 240 -7.53 26.37 30.08
C ARG A 240 -7.62 25.06 30.84
N LYS A 241 -7.32 23.91 30.22
CA LYS A 241 -7.26 22.60 30.88
C LYS A 241 -6.15 22.59 31.92
N TYR A 242 -4.98 23.15 31.59
CA TYR A 242 -3.86 23.32 32.52
C TYR A 242 -4.25 24.16 33.75
N ASN A 243 -4.80 25.35 33.53
CA ASN A 243 -5.18 26.25 34.62
C ASN A 243 -6.33 25.69 35.49
N ARG A 244 -7.19 24.83 34.94
CA ARG A 244 -8.29 24.20 35.68
C ARG A 244 -7.84 23.02 36.54
N ASN A 245 -6.85 22.25 36.07
CA ASN A 245 -6.44 21.02 36.73
C ASN A 245 -5.20 21.17 37.65
N GLY A 246 -4.55 22.35 37.68
CA GLY A 246 -3.65 22.81 38.76
C GLY A 246 -2.37 22.00 39.02
N ASN A 247 -2.20 20.81 38.43
CA ASN A 247 -1.02 19.96 38.59
C ASN A 247 -1.06 18.90 37.48
N TRP A 248 -0.01 18.79 36.66
CA TRP A 248 0.08 17.68 35.72
C TRP A 248 0.40 16.39 36.46
N MET A 249 -0.27 15.30 36.07
CA MET A 249 0.32 13.97 36.16
C MET A 249 1.68 14.02 35.46
N LYS A 250 2.75 13.83 36.23
CA LYS A 250 4.10 13.62 35.69
C LYS A 250 4.05 12.44 34.70
N GLY A 251 4.30 12.69 33.42
CA GLY A 251 4.56 11.63 32.43
C GLY A 251 3.68 11.61 31.17
N TRP A 252 2.86 12.63 30.90
CA TRP A 252 2.13 12.69 29.62
C TRP A 252 3.00 13.35 28.54
N GLU A 253 3.57 12.54 27.63
CA GLU A 253 4.03 13.03 26.33
C GLU A 253 2.86 12.95 25.32
N PRO A 254 2.65 13.97 24.48
CA PRO A 254 1.64 13.93 23.43
C PRO A 254 2.11 13.02 22.30
N GLU A 255 1.93 11.71 22.45
CA GLU A 255 2.26 10.73 21.40
C GLU A 255 1.40 10.90 20.13
N GLU A 256 0.21 11.52 20.20
CA GLU A 256 -0.69 11.64 19.05
C GLU A 256 -0.55 12.90 18.18
N TYR A 257 0.31 13.87 18.53
CA TYR A 257 0.51 15.08 17.71
C TYR A 257 1.97 15.30 17.28
N THR A 258 2.84 14.31 17.49
CA THR A 258 4.25 14.37 17.05
C THR A 258 4.50 13.75 15.67
N HIS A 259 3.49 13.15 15.02
CA HIS A 259 3.65 12.69 13.63
C HIS A 259 3.68 13.82 12.59
N THR A 260 3.24 15.03 12.92
CA THR A 260 3.25 16.20 12.01
C THR A 260 4.42 17.16 12.21
N LYS A 261 5.34 16.91 13.15
CA LYS A 261 6.49 17.81 13.42
C LYS A 261 7.83 17.37 12.83
N LYS A 262 7.91 16.24 12.13
CA LYS A 262 9.20 15.71 11.61
C LYS A 262 9.45 15.89 10.10
N ALA A 263 8.64 16.68 9.39
CA ALA A 263 8.83 16.95 7.96
C ALA A 263 8.86 18.45 7.62
N LEU A 264 9.71 19.20 8.32
CA LEU A 264 10.24 20.50 7.85
C LEU A 264 11.73 20.34 7.56
#